data_AF-D9UNF1-F1
#
_entry.id   AF-D9UNF1-F1
#
_cell.length_a   1.000
_cell.length_b   1.000
_cell.length_c   1.000
_cell.angle_alpha   90.00
_cell.angle_beta   90.00
_cell.angle_gamma   90.00
#
_symmetry.space_group_name_H-M   'P 1'
#
loop_
_entity.id
_entity.type
_entity.pdbx_description
1 polymer ?
#
loop_
_entity_poly.entity_id
_entity_poly.type
_entity_poly.pdbx_seq_one_letter_code
_entity_poly.pdbx_strand_id
1 'polypeptide(L)'
;MNDSAADEGSASGERPGPRRAGRPSRKQVLLRLDPKVHDALARWAADELRSSNAQIEYLLRRALAEAGRLPSSAAPIPRRGRPPGRADGAPEERD
;
A
#
# COMPACT_ATOMS: atom_id res chain seq x y z
N MET A 1 34.81 40.90 -37.11
CA MET A 1 34.36 41.61 -35.91
C MET A 1 32.92 41.22 -35.66
N ASN A 2 32.71 40.08 -34.99
CA ASN A 2 32.23 39.95 -33.59
C ASN A 2 30.69 39.85 -33.57
N ASP A 3 30.04 38.98 -32.81
CA ASP A 3 30.49 38.08 -31.75
C ASP A 3 29.46 36.95 -31.56
N SER A 4 29.87 35.95 -30.78
CA SER A 4 29.21 34.69 -30.46
C SER A 4 28.09 34.84 -29.43
N ALA A 5 27.13 33.91 -29.46
CA ALA A 5 26.52 33.25 -28.29
C ALA A 5 25.36 32.36 -28.81
N ALA A 6 25.61 31.10 -29.15
CA ALA A 6 25.49 29.96 -28.22
C ALA A 6 24.04 29.75 -27.74
N ASP A 7 23.26 29.09 -28.60
CA ASP A 7 22.02 28.39 -28.26
C ASP A 7 22.40 27.13 -27.46
N GLU A 8 22.52 27.28 -26.14
CA GLU A 8 22.76 26.17 -25.23
C GLU A 8 21.41 25.52 -24.89
N GLY A 9 21.10 24.45 -25.61
CA GLY A 9 20.02 23.53 -25.28
C GLY A 9 20.16 23.04 -23.85
N SER A 10 19.24 23.47 -22.98
CA SER A 10 19.05 22.89 -21.65
C SER A 10 18.47 21.47 -21.78
N ALA A 11 19.36 20.52 -22.08
CA ALA A 11 19.12 19.10 -21.88
C ALA A 11 19.04 18.84 -20.37
N SER A 12 17.86 19.06 -19.80
CA SER A 12 17.52 18.60 -18.46
C SER A 12 17.56 17.07 -18.50
N GLY A 13 18.69 16.50 -18.09
CA GLY A 13 18.85 15.07 -17.92
C GLY A 13 17.92 14.59 -16.81
N GLU A 14 16.71 14.20 -17.20
CA GLU A 14 15.74 13.53 -16.35
C GLU A 14 16.40 12.25 -15.81
N ARG A 15 16.96 12.32 -14.60
CA ARG A 15 17.45 11.12 -13.91
C ARG A 15 16.25 10.18 -13.75
N PRO A 16 16.29 8.93 -14.25
CA PRO A 16 15.18 8.01 -14.08
C PRO A 16 15.05 7.73 -12.58
N GLY A 17 14.00 8.28 -11.97
CA GLY A 17 13.68 8.04 -10.57
C GLY A 17 13.59 6.53 -10.30
N PRO A 18 13.95 6.08 -9.08
CA PRO A 18 13.97 4.65 -8.76
C PRO A 18 12.59 4.05 -9.03
N ARG A 19 12.55 3.03 -9.89
CA ARG A 19 11.35 2.26 -10.21
C ARG A 19 10.74 1.78 -8.89
N ARG A 20 9.59 2.34 -8.50
CA ARG A 20 8.82 1.88 -7.34
C ARG A 20 8.62 0.37 -7.50
N ALA A 21 9.28 -0.44 -6.66
CA ALA A 21 8.93 -1.83 -6.52
C ALA A 21 7.42 -1.89 -6.23
N GLY A 22 6.67 -2.51 -7.15
CA GLY A 22 5.22 -2.43 -7.17
C GLY A 22 4.63 -2.93 -5.86
N ARG A 23 3.69 -2.16 -5.28
CA ARG A 23 2.88 -2.69 -4.19
C ARG A 23 2.21 -3.98 -4.70
N PRO A 24 2.17 -5.07 -3.90
CA PRO A 24 1.43 -6.26 -4.29
C PRO A 24 0.00 -5.85 -4.67
N SER A 25 -0.48 -6.39 -5.78
CA SER A 25 -1.81 -6.07 -6.28
C SER A 25 -2.85 -6.46 -5.25
N ARG A 26 -3.75 -5.52 -4.91
CA ARG A 26 -4.87 -5.82 -4.02
C ARG A 26 -5.94 -6.52 -4.83
N LYS A 27 -6.39 -7.69 -4.37
CA LYS A 27 -7.52 -8.37 -4.96
C LYS A 27 -8.80 -7.60 -4.63
N GLN A 28 -9.55 -7.21 -5.66
CA GLN A 28 -10.88 -6.63 -5.50
C GLN A 28 -11.91 -7.75 -5.58
N VAL A 29 -12.84 -7.79 -4.63
CA VAL A 29 -13.90 -8.81 -4.56
C VAL A 29 -15.23 -8.08 -4.31
N LEU A 30 -16.26 -8.44 -5.08
CA LEU A 30 -17.61 -7.98 -4.83
C LEU A 30 -18.24 -8.84 -3.72
N LEU A 31 -18.63 -8.19 -2.62
CA LEU A 31 -19.31 -8.85 -1.51
C LEU A 31 -20.82 -8.62 -1.62
N ARG A 32 -21.60 -9.69 -1.48
CA ARG A 32 -23.05 -9.61 -1.28
C ARG A 32 -23.32 -9.61 0.22
N LEU A 33 -23.78 -8.49 0.75
CA LEU A 33 -24.10 -8.32 2.16
C LEU A 33 -25.55 -7.84 2.28
N ASP A 34 -26.19 -8.21 3.39
CA ASP A 34 -27.42 -7.54 3.80
C ASP A 34 -27.15 -6.04 4.02
N PRO A 35 -28.00 -5.13 3.50
CA PRO A 35 -27.78 -3.69 3.64
C PRO A 35 -27.65 -3.21 5.09
N LYS A 36 -28.43 -3.77 6.02
CA LYS A 36 -28.36 -3.37 7.44
C LYS A 36 -27.05 -3.81 8.08
N VAL A 37 -26.52 -4.95 7.66
CA VAL A 37 -25.19 -5.42 8.11
C VAL A 37 -24.11 -4.50 7.58
N HIS A 38 -24.18 -4.12 6.31
CA HIS A 38 -23.26 -3.15 5.73
C HIS A 38 -23.29 -1.82 6.51
N ASP A 39 -24.47 -1.31 6.83
CA ASP A 39 -24.62 -0.04 7.56
C ASP A 39 -24.12 -0.13 9.01
N ALA A 40 -24.27 -1.27 9.67
CA ALA A 40 -23.69 -1.51 10.98
C ALA A 40 -22.15 -1.53 10.93
N LEU A 41 -21.57 -2.20 9.92
CA LEU A 41 -20.13 -2.22 9.69
C LEU A 41 -19.57 -0.83 9.37
N ALA A 42 -20.27 -0.04 8.55
CA ALA A 42 -19.87 1.31 8.19
C ALA A 42 -19.86 2.25 9.40
N ARG A 43 -20.89 2.16 10.26
CA ARG A 43 -20.95 2.93 11.52
C ARG A 43 -19.83 2.54 12.47
N TRP A 44 -19.62 1.24 12.70
CA TRP A 44 -18.52 0.78 13.56
C TRP A 44 -17.14 1.20 13.02
N ALA A 45 -16.93 1.14 11.70
CA ALA A 45 -15.71 1.63 11.09
C ALA A 45 -15.51 3.14 11.35
N ALA A 46 -16.57 3.94 11.25
CA ALA A 46 -16.52 5.37 11.54
C ALA A 46 -16.15 5.66 13.01
N ASP A 47 -16.73 4.92 13.95
CA ASP A 47 -16.44 5.05 15.39
C ASP A 47 -14.95 4.76 15.70
N GLU A 48 -14.34 3.81 14.97
CA GLU A 48 -12.91 3.49 15.10
C GLU A 48 -11.99 4.32 14.19
N LEU A 49 -12.53 5.33 13.49
CA LEU A 49 -11.80 6.13 12.51
C LEU A 49 -11.12 5.26 11.44
N ARG A 50 -11.78 4.22 10.94
CA ARG A 50 -11.33 3.36 9.82
C ARG A 50 -12.22 3.55 8.60
N SER A 51 -11.71 3.18 7.43
CA SER A 51 -12.59 2.96 6.28
C SER A 51 -13.32 1.64 6.45
N SER A 52 -14.50 1.49 5.83
CA SER A 52 -15.25 0.23 5.87
C SER A 52 -14.42 -0.96 5.38
N ASN A 53 -13.62 -0.78 4.32
CA ASN A 53 -12.74 -1.85 3.82
C ASN A 53 -11.63 -2.22 4.82
N ALA A 54 -11.07 -1.24 5.54
CA ALA A 54 -10.07 -1.52 6.56
C ALA A 54 -10.68 -2.25 7.76
N GLN A 55 -11.93 -1.92 8.12
CA GLN A 55 -12.67 -2.64 9.17
C GLN A 55 -12.98 -4.08 8.75
N ILE A 56 -13.47 -4.30 7.53
CA ILE A 56 -13.73 -5.63 6.99
C ILE A 56 -12.45 -6.47 6.98
N GLU A 57 -11.34 -5.93 6.48
CA GLU A 57 -10.05 -6.63 6.46
C GLU A 57 -9.57 -7.01 7.88
N TYR A 58 -9.73 -6.10 8.85
CA TYR A 58 -9.39 -6.37 10.24
C TYR A 58 -10.22 -7.53 10.80
N LEU A 59 -11.54 -7.52 10.58
CA LEU A 59 -12.44 -8.58 11.05
C LEU A 59 -12.12 -9.93 10.41
N LEU A 60 -11.87 -9.96 9.10
CA LEU A 60 -11.52 -11.19 8.39
C LEU A 60 -10.22 -11.79 8.91
N ARG A 61 -9.18 -10.96 9.12
CA ARG A 61 -7.91 -11.44 9.68
C ARG A 61 -8.05 -11.93 11.11
N ARG A 62 -8.82 -11.23 11.94
CA ARG A 62 -9.09 -11.62 13.31
C ARG A 62 -9.80 -12.98 13.35
N ALA A 63 -10.88 -13.14 12.57
CA ALA A 63 -11.61 -14.39 12.48
C ALA A 63 -10.76 -15.55 11.95
N LEU A 64 -9.91 -15.30 10.94
CA LEU A 64 -8.96 -16.30 10.44
C LEU A 64 -7.93 -16.70 11.50
N ALA A 65 -7.40 -15.73 12.26
CA ALA A 65 -6.45 -16.00 13.34
C ALA A 65 -7.08 -16.80 14.49
N GLU A 66 -8.27 -16.38 14.95
CA GLU A 66 -9.06 -17.09 15.96
C GLU A 66 -9.39 -18.52 15.53
N ALA A 67 -9.66 -18.74 14.24
CA ALA A 67 -9.89 -20.07 13.67
C ALA A 67 -8.60 -20.88 13.39
N GLY A 68 -7.40 -20.32 13.63
CA GLY A 68 -6.13 -20.98 13.31
C GLY A 68 -5.85 -21.15 11.80
N ARG A 69 -6.46 -20.31 10.96
CA ARG A 69 -6.43 -20.39 9.48
C ARG A 69 -5.73 -19.22 8.81
N LEU A 70 -5.18 -18.28 9.58
CA LEU A 70 -4.44 -17.16 9.01
C LEU A 70 -3.13 -17.67 8.37
N PRO A 71 -2.89 -17.44 7.06
CA PRO A 71 -1.65 -17.88 6.42
C PRO A 71 -0.42 -17.15 7.00
N SER A 72 0.68 -17.88 7.22
CA SER A 72 1.94 -17.32 7.73
C SER A 72 2.58 -16.30 6.78
N SER A 73 2.27 -16.38 5.48
CA SER A 73 2.76 -15.45 4.45
C SER A 73 1.93 -14.16 4.32
N ALA A 74 0.86 -14.01 5.10
CA ALA A 74 0.00 -12.82 5.01
C ALA A 74 0.75 -11.56 5.48
N ALA A 75 0.95 -10.60 4.56
CA ALA A 75 1.60 -9.34 4.89
C ALA A 75 0.85 -8.58 6.02
N PRO A 76 1.57 -7.83 6.88
CA PRO A 76 0.96 -7.07 7.96
C PRO A 76 0.03 -5.96 7.43
N ILE A 77 -0.97 -5.58 8.24
CA ILE A 77 -1.87 -4.46 7.90
C ILE A 77 -1.04 -3.16 7.83
N PRO A 78 -1.06 -2.42 6.70
CA PRO A 78 -0.32 -1.17 6.59
C PRO A 78 -0.78 -0.14 7.62
N ARG A 79 0.17 0.59 8.23
CA ARG A 79 -0.14 1.69 9.15
C ARG A 79 -0.80 2.86 8.42
N ARG A 80 -1.74 3.53 9.10
CA ARG A 80 -2.44 4.70 8.59
C ARG A 80 -1.44 5.81 8.24
N GLY A 81 -1.63 6.48 7.10
CA GLY A 81 -0.86 7.65 6.69
C GLY A 81 0.59 7.43 6.22
N ARG A 82 1.19 6.24 6.39
CA ARG A 82 2.57 5.99 5.97
C ARG A 82 2.62 5.13 4.71
N PRO A 83 3.02 5.67 3.55
CA PRO A 83 3.53 4.84 2.46
C PRO A 83 4.69 4.02 3.03
N PRO A 84 4.80 2.71 2.73
CA PRO A 84 5.92 1.92 3.22
C PRO A 84 7.22 2.58 2.75
N GLY A 85 8.05 2.99 3.72
CA GLY A 85 9.44 3.36 3.44
C GLY A 85 10.18 2.10 2.96
N ARG A 86 11.07 2.27 1.98
CA ARG A 86 11.93 1.21 1.44
C ARG A 86 12.53 0.42 2.61
N ALA A 87 12.17 -0.87 2.73
CA ALA A 87 12.81 -1.76 3.70
C ALA A 87 14.14 -2.19 3.08
N ASP A 88 15.21 -1.52 3.45
CA ASP A 88 16.57 -1.90 3.10
C ASP A 88 17.07 -2.97 4.09
N GLY A 89 17.71 -4.03 3.56
CA GLY A 89 18.65 -4.87 4.29
C GLY A 89 18.23 -6.33 4.56
N ALA A 90 18.38 -7.20 3.57
CA ALA A 90 18.72 -8.61 3.83
C ALA A 90 20.25 -8.72 3.92
N PRO A 91 20.83 -9.51 4.83
CA PRO A 91 22.28 -9.60 4.98
C PRO A 91 22.86 -10.36 3.78
N GLU A 92 23.77 -9.73 3.05
CA GLU A 92 24.63 -10.43 2.08
C GLU A 92 25.60 -11.33 2.86
N GLU A 93 25.38 -12.64 2.77
CA GLU A 93 26.40 -13.65 3.04
C GLU A 93 27.63 -13.33 2.18
N ARG A 94 28.76 -13.12 2.85
CA ARG A 94 30.07 -12.93 2.24
C ARG A 94 30.74 -14.30 2.16
N ASP A 95 31.08 -14.73 0.96
CA ASP A 95 32.18 -15.68 0.68
C ASP A 95 33.35 -14.89 0.08
#